data_AF-A0A1H9R812-F1
#
_entry.id   AF-A0A1H9R812-F1
#
_cell.length_a   1.000
_cell.length_b   1.000
_cell.length_c   1.000
_cell.angle_alpha   90.00
_cell.angle_beta   90.00
_cell.angle_gamma   90.00
#
_symmetry.space_group_name_H-M   'P 1'
#
loop_
_entity.id
_entity.type
_entity.pdbx_description
1 polymer ?
#
loop_
_entity_poly.entity_id
_entity_poly.type
_entity_poly.pdbx_seq_one_letter_code
_entity_poly.pdbx_strand_id
1 'polypeptide(L)'
;MASITRFLADTLKLTVNVAKSTVAQPWKRKFLGYSLAWHKAPRLKIASNSLKRLEELDGWIRRKLRCILWRQWKRPYTRAKN
;
A
#
# COMPACT_ATOMS: atom_id res chain seq x y z
N MET A 1 17.13 19.39 4.42
CA MET A 1 17.26 18.82 3.05
C MET A 1 18.32 19.46 2.20
N ALA A 2 18.64 20.74 2.38
CA ALA A 2 19.60 21.45 1.52
C ALA A 2 20.96 20.76 1.35
N SER A 3 21.56 20.19 2.41
CA SER A 3 22.85 19.48 2.33
C SER A 3 22.79 18.21 1.47
N ILE A 4 21.75 17.39 1.64
CA ILE A 4 21.55 16.16 0.86
C ILE A 4 21.23 16.50 -0.61
N THR A 5 20.41 17.52 -0.85
CA THR A 5 20.09 17.95 -2.22
C THR A 5 21.35 18.40 -2.96
N ARG A 6 22.23 19.17 -2.31
CA ARG A 6 23.53 19.56 -2.88
C ARG A 6 24.40 18.36 -3.18
N PHE A 7 24.56 17.44 -2.23
CA PHE A 7 25.36 16.22 -2.46
C PHE A 7 24.85 15.39 -3.65
N LEU A 8 23.53 15.17 -3.74
CA LEU A 8 22.93 14.40 -4.83
C LEU A 8 23.09 15.10 -6.19
N ALA A 9 22.90 16.42 -6.26
CA ALA A 9 23.00 17.18 -7.50
C ALA A 9 24.46 17.45 -7.93
N ASP A 10 25.32 17.82 -6.98
CA ASP A 10 26.65 18.32 -7.27
C ASP A 10 27.67 17.19 -7.36
N THR A 11 27.58 16.18 -6.47
CA THR A 11 28.51 15.05 -6.44
C THR A 11 28.02 13.90 -7.30
N LEU A 12 26.79 13.43 -7.06
CA LEU A 12 26.25 12.27 -7.78
C LEU A 12 25.60 12.60 -9.12
N LYS A 13 25.46 13.89 -9.46
CA LYS A 13 24.83 14.39 -10.70
C LYS A 13 23.40 13.87 -10.91
N LEU A 14 22.66 13.63 -9.82
CA LEU A 14 21.29 13.15 -9.84
C LEU A 14 20.29 14.31 -9.82
N THR A 15 19.20 14.16 -10.57
CA THR A 15 18.08 15.12 -10.53
C THR A 15 17.17 14.81 -9.34
N VAL A 16 17.04 15.76 -8.41
CA VAL A 16 16.22 15.60 -7.20
C VAL A 16 14.83 16.20 -7.40
N ASN A 17 13.78 15.39 -7.27
CA ASN A 17 12.42 15.89 -7.20
C ASN A 17 12.10 16.40 -5.78
N VAL A 18 12.35 17.68 -5.53
CA VAL A 18 12.19 18.28 -4.20
C VAL A 18 10.74 18.22 -3.69
N ALA A 19 9.76 18.28 -4.59
CA ALA A 19 8.34 18.19 -4.21
C ALA A 19 7.95 16.80 -3.68
N LYS A 20 8.63 15.73 -4.13
CA LYS A 20 8.33 14.34 -3.74
C LYS A 20 9.32 13.79 -2.69
N SER A 21 10.53 14.33 -2.64
CA SER A 21 11.61 13.83 -1.79
C SER A 21 11.64 14.52 -0.43
N THR A 22 11.78 13.75 0.64
CA THR A 22 11.96 14.28 2.00
C THR A 22 12.80 13.32 2.84
N VAL A 23 13.54 13.85 3.82
CA VAL A 23 14.24 13.05 4.84
C VAL A 23 13.56 13.30 6.17
N ALA A 24 13.20 12.21 6.83
CA ALA A 24 12.53 12.21 8.12
C ALA A 24 12.92 10.96 8.90
N GLN A 25 12.58 10.93 10.19
CA GLN A 25 12.76 9.75 11.02
C GLN A 25 12.00 8.53 10.45
N PRO A 26 12.56 7.31 10.53
CA PRO A 26 12.00 6.14 9.84
C PRO A 26 10.60 5.71 10.31
N TRP A 27 10.24 6.00 11.55
CA TRP A 27 8.92 5.71 12.13
C TRP A 27 7.89 6.83 11.91
N LYS A 28 8.32 8.00 11.41
CA LYS A 28 7.44 9.15 11.14
C LYS A 28 6.90 9.16 9.71
N ARG A 29 7.55 8.42 8.80
CA ARG A 29 7.25 8.44 7.36
C ARG A 29 6.98 7.04 6.84
N LYS A 30 6.12 6.94 5.83
CA LYS A 30 5.90 5.73 5.05
C LYS A 30 6.77 5.71 3.80
N PHE A 31 7.21 4.52 3.39
CA PHE A 31 7.90 4.24 2.14
C PHE A 31 7.36 2.95 1.52
N LEU A 32 6.95 3.01 0.24
CA LEU A 32 6.38 1.88 -0.52
C LEU A 32 5.24 1.14 0.21
N GLY A 33 4.46 1.85 1.03
CA GLY A 33 3.37 1.25 1.77
C GLY A 33 3.74 0.63 3.11
N TYR A 34 4.97 0.83 3.58
CA TYR A 34 5.46 0.39 4.89
C TYR A 34 5.96 1.58 5.71
N SER A 35 6.14 1.38 7.01
CA SER A 35 6.81 2.29 7.95
C SER A 35 7.63 1.48 8.95
N LEU A 36 8.54 2.10 9.69
CA LEU A 36 9.34 1.40 10.69
C LEU A 36 8.84 1.64 12.12
N ALA A 37 9.09 0.69 13.02
CA ALA A 37 8.85 0.88 14.45
C ALA A 37 9.96 1.73 15.08
N TRP A 38 9.64 2.48 16.14
CA TRP A 38 10.65 3.06 17.02
C TRP A 38 11.23 1.94 17.90
N HIS A 39 12.44 1.45 17.57
CA HIS A 39 13.16 0.44 18.36
C HIS A 39 14.64 0.36 17.91
N LYS A 40 15.54 -0.15 18.78
CA LYS A 40 16.97 -0.36 18.43
C LYS A 40 17.15 -1.30 17.24
N ALA A 41 16.33 -2.35 17.19
CA ALA A 41 16.12 -3.19 16.01
C ALA A 41 14.72 -2.91 15.44
N PRO A 42 14.60 -2.04 14.43
CA PRO A 42 13.30 -1.59 13.94
C PRO A 42 12.57 -2.71 13.18
N ARG A 43 11.30 -2.92 13.50
CA ARG A 43 10.43 -3.87 12.79
C ARG A 43 9.67 -3.15 11.67
N LEU A 44 9.44 -3.86 10.57
CA LEU A 44 8.60 -3.38 9.47
C LEU A 44 7.13 -3.35 9.92
N LYS A 45 6.45 -2.23 9.66
CA LYS A 45 5.01 -2.03 9.88
C LYS A 45 4.33 -1.72 8.55
N ILE A 46 3.12 -2.21 8.34
CA ILE A 46 2.32 -1.84 7.17
C ILE A 46 1.78 -0.42 7.39
N ALA A 47 1.91 0.46 6.40
CA ALA A 47 1.37 1.80 6.48
C ALA A 47 -0.17 1.75 6.44
N SER A 48 -0.83 2.60 7.22
CA SER A 48 -2.30 2.67 7.31
C SER A 48 -2.99 2.82 5.95
N ASN A 49 -2.43 3.63 5.04
CA ASN A 49 -2.97 3.77 3.69
C ASN A 49 -2.96 2.47 2.88
N SER A 50 -1.96 1.60 3.08
CA SER A 50 -1.87 0.32 2.39
C SER A 50 -2.91 -0.66 2.93
N LEU A 51 -3.11 -0.68 4.25
CA LEU A 51 -4.17 -1.48 4.89
C LEU A 51 -5.54 -1.07 4.37
N LYS A 52 -5.82 0.24 4.34
CA LYS A 52 -7.10 0.75 3.82
C LYS A 52 -7.36 0.34 2.38
N ARG A 53 -6.35 0.43 1.50
CA ARG A 53 -6.48 -0.04 0.10
C ARG A 53 -6.79 -1.53 0.00
N LEU A 54 -6.18 -2.34 0.88
CA LEU A 54 -6.42 -3.78 0.91
C LEU A 54 -7.84 -4.09 1.38
N GLU A 55 -8.33 -3.40 2.41
CA GLU A 55 -9.70 -3.54 2.92
C GLU A 55 -10.74 -3.15 1.86
N GLU A 56 -10.51 -2.05 1.12
CA GLU A 56 -11.37 -1.63 0.02
C GLU A 56 -11.44 -2.68 -1.09
N LEU A 57 -10.30 -3.29 -1.43
CA LEU A 57 -10.21 -4.37 -2.40
C LEU A 57 -10.95 -5.63 -1.91
N ASP A 58 -10.73 -6.03 -0.66
CA ASP A 58 -11.43 -7.18 -0.06
C ASP A 58 -12.96 -6.97 -0.09
N GLY A 59 -13.43 -5.77 0.27
CA GLY A 59 -14.84 -5.40 0.18
C GLY A 59 -15.40 -5.53 -1.24
N TRP A 60 -14.65 -5.07 -2.25
CA TRP A 60 -15.04 -5.21 -3.66
C TRP A 60 -15.08 -6.67 -4.11
N ILE A 61 -14.10 -7.48 -3.71
CA ILE A 61 -14.03 -8.92 -4.01
C ILE A 61 -15.24 -9.63 -3.41
N ARG A 62 -15.54 -9.44 -2.12
CA ARG A 62 -16.71 -10.03 -1.47
C ARG A 62 -18.02 -9.63 -2.13
N ARG A 63 -18.13 -8.38 -2.60
CA ARG A 63 -19.30 -7.92 -3.36
C ARG A 63 -19.42 -8.66 -4.69
N LYS A 64 -18.32 -8.82 -5.44
CA LYS A 64 -18.31 -9.56 -6.71
C LYS A 64 -18.64 -11.03 -6.52
N LEU A 65 -18.07 -11.69 -5.51
CA LEU A 65 -18.35 -13.08 -5.18
C LEU A 65 -19.84 -13.29 -4.86
N ARG A 66 -20.46 -12.40 -4.08
CA ARG A 66 -21.92 -12.42 -3.84
C ARG A 66 -22.73 -12.34 -5.13
N CYS A 67 -22.36 -11.45 -6.06
CA CYS A 67 -23.03 -11.38 -7.36
C CYS A 67 -22.88 -12.67 -8.18
N ILE A 68 -21.70 -13.31 -8.15
CA ILE A 68 -21.45 -14.57 -8.86
C ILE A 68 -22.30 -15.70 -8.26
N LEU A 69 -22.28 -15.85 -6.93
CA LEU A 69 -23.09 -16.83 -6.22
C LEU A 69 -24.59 -16.66 -6.51
N TRP A 70 -25.08 -15.42 -6.50
CA TRP A 70 -26.46 -15.12 -6.85
C TRP A 70 -26.83 -15.53 -8.29
N ARG A 71 -25.94 -15.29 -9.24
CA ARG A 71 -26.14 -15.71 -10.64
C ARG A 71 -26.14 -17.23 -10.79
N GLN A 72 -25.28 -17.94 -10.05
CA GLN A 72 -25.26 -19.39 -10.02
C GLN A 72 -26.57 -19.96 -9.44
N TRP A 73 -27.05 -19.41 -8.33
CA TRP A 73 -28.30 -19.83 -7.70
C TRP A 73 -29.56 -19.61 -8.56
N LYS A 74 -29.52 -18.72 -9.56
CA LYS A 74 -30.63 -18.51 -10.50
C LYS A 74 -30.63 -19.50 -11.66
N ARG A 75 -29.62 -20.36 -11.79
CA ARG A 75 -29.57 -21.40 -12.84
C ARG A 75 -30.22 -22.68 -12.31
N PRO A 76 -31.28 -23.20 -12.97
CA PRO A 76 -31.99 -24.40 -12.52
C PRO A 76 -31.07 -25.61 -12.31
N TYR A 77 -30.12 -25.82 -13.23
CA TYR A 77 -29.14 -26.92 -13.17
C TYR A 77 -28.22 -26.86 -11.93
N THR A 78 -27.95 -25.66 -11.40
CA THR A 78 -27.09 -25.47 -10.23
C THR A 78 -27.87 -25.60 -8.92
N ARG A 79 -29.20 -25.45 -8.93
CA ARG A 79 -30.07 -25.74 -7.78
C ARG A 79 -30.33 -27.24 -7.60
N ALA A 80 -30.48 -27.98 -8.70
CA ALA A 80 -30.78 -29.42 -8.66
C ALA A 80 -29.62 -30.31 -8.18
N LYS A 81 -28.42 -29.74 -7.99
CA LYS A 81 -27.18 -30.45 -7.66
C LYS A 81 -26.75 -30.34 -6.20
N ASN A 82 -27.41 -29.48 -5.42
CA ASN A 82 -27.22 -29.30 -3.97
C ASN A 82 -28.44 -29.86 -3.23
#